data_AF-A0A8T7D8Q4-F1
#
_entry.id   AF-A0A8T7D8Q4-F1
#
_cell.length_a   1.000
_cell.length_b   1.000
_cell.length_c   1.000
_cell.angle_alpha   90.00
_cell.angle_beta   90.00
_cell.angle_gamma   90.00
#
_symmetry.space_group_name_H-M   'P 1'
#
loop_
_entity.id
_entity.type
_entity.pdbx_description
1 polymer ?
#
loop_
_entity_poly.entity_id
_entity_poly.type
_entity_poly.pdbx_seq_one_letter_code
_entity_poly.pdbx_strand_id
1 'polypeptide(L)' 'MFITIEGMEGGGKSTNLSFIADFLRSMGKPVVVTREPGGTEIGEALRALLLTPGQTIGIDT' A
#
# COMPACT_ATOMS: atom_id res chain seq x y z
N MET A 1 -4.45 13.25 11.60
CA MET A 1 -5.49 12.22 11.35
C MET A 1 -4.83 11.10 10.57
N PHE A 2 -5.01 9.85 10.97
CA PHE A 2 -4.48 8.68 10.28
C PHE A 2 -5.64 7.70 10.02
N ILE A 3 -5.77 7.24 8.77
CA ILE A 3 -6.89 6.44 8.29
C ILE A 3 -6.30 5.20 7.60
N THR A 4 -6.79 4.02 7.94
CA THR A 4 -6.47 2.76 7.25
C THR A 4 -7.70 2.25 6.50
N ILE A 5 -7.47 1.58 5.36
CA ILE A 5 -8.54 1.01 4.53
C ILE A 5 -8.32 -0.50 4.46
N GLU A 6 -9.12 -1.25 5.21
CA GLU A 6 -9.04 -2.70 5.35
C GLU A 6 -10.13 -3.44 4.57
N GLY A 7 -9.89 -4.73 4.27
CA GLY A 7 -10.86 -5.58 3.57
C GLY A 7 -10.21 -6.74 2.80
N MET A 8 -11.04 -7.63 2.26
CA MET A 8 -10.58 -8.78 1.47
C MET A 8 -9.97 -8.39 0.11
N GLU A 9 -9.23 -9.29 -0.50
CA GLU A 9 -8.74 -9.13 -1.88
C GLU A 9 -9.91 -8.89 -2.85
N GLY A 10 -9.73 -7.97 -3.81
CA GLY A 10 -10.81 -7.55 -4.70
C GLY A 10 -11.89 -6.64 -4.07
N GLY A 11 -11.85 -6.39 -2.75
CA GLY A 11 -12.85 -5.58 -2.03
C GLY A 11 -12.83 -4.07 -2.30
N GLY A 12 -12.21 -3.60 -3.38
CA GLY A 12 -12.23 -2.19 -3.79
C GLY A 12 -11.36 -1.23 -2.96
N LYS A 13 -10.47 -1.73 -2.09
CA LYS A 13 -9.63 -0.92 -1.20
C LYS A 13 -8.86 0.20 -1.93
N SER A 14 -8.17 -0.13 -3.02
CA SER A 14 -7.38 0.84 -3.79
C SER A 14 -8.26 1.92 -4.42
N THR A 15 -9.43 1.54 -4.93
CA THR A 15 -10.42 2.46 -5.51
C THR A 15 -10.94 3.43 -4.46
N ASN A 16 -11.36 2.92 -3.31
CA ASN A 16 -11.88 3.74 -2.21
C ASN A 16 -10.80 4.64 -1.61
N LEU A 17 -9.56 4.16 -1.52
CA LEU A 17 -8.43 4.97 -1.06
C LEU A 17 -8.20 6.19 -1.97
N SER A 18 -8.26 6.02 -3.31
CA SER A 18 -8.15 7.15 -4.25
C SER A 18 -9.31 8.12 -4.06
N PHE A 19 -10.54 7.62 -4.00
CA PHE A 19 -11.73 8.44 -3.81
C PHE A 19 -11.66 9.29 -2.53
N ILE A 20 -11.29 8.67 -1.40
CA ILE A 20 -11.17 9.35 -0.11
C ILE A 20 -10.06 10.40 -0.16
N ALA A 21 -8.91 10.06 -0.76
CA ALA A 21 -7.78 10.99 -0.87
C ALA A 21 -8.17 12.23 -1.69
N ASP A 22 -8.87 12.05 -2.82
CA ASP A 22 -9.28 13.14 -3.69
C ASP A 22 -10.38 14.00 -3.06
N PHE A 23 -11.31 13.37 -2.33
CA PHE A 23 -12.30 14.08 -1.53
C PHE A 23 -11.66 14.96 -0.43
N LEU A 24 -10.67 14.43 0.30
CA LEU A 24 -9.97 15.20 1.31
C LEU A 24 -9.16 16.36 0.71
N ARG A 25 -8.51 16.12 -0.45
CA ARG A 25 -7.79 17.16 -1.19
C ARG A 25 -8.72 18.25 -1.71
N SER A 26 -9.91 17.91 -2.21
CA SER A 26 -10.88 18.89 -2.71
C SER A 26 -11.40 19.81 -1.60
N MET A 27 -11.36 19.37 -0.34
CA MET A 27 -11.60 20.20 0.85
C MET A 27 -10.38 21.01 1.31
N GLY A 28 -9.32 21.07 0.51
CA GLY A 28 -8.10 21.81 0.81
C GLY A 28 -7.22 21.18 1.90
N LYS A 29 -7.37 19.87 2.17
CA LYS A 29 -6.54 19.18 3.16
C LYS A 29 -5.25 18.63 2.51
N PRO A 30 -4.09 18.74 3.17
CA PRO A 30 -2.91 18.00 2.76
C PRO A 30 -3.12 16.51 2.98
N VAL A 31 -2.89 15.70 1.96
CA VAL A 31 -3.12 14.25 1.99
C VAL A 31 -1.88 13.52 1.49
N VAL A 32 -1.32 12.68 2.36
CA VAL A 32 -0.29 11.69 2.02
C VAL A 32 -0.96 10.32 1.98
N VAL A 33 -0.65 9.56 0.95
CA VAL A 33 -1.16 8.20 0.75
C VAL A 33 0.01 7.23 0.85
N THR A 34 -0.19 6.13 1.56
CA THR A 34 0.76 5.02 1.64
C THR A 34 0.00 3.69 1.60
N ARG A 35 0.73 2.57 1.41
CA ARG A 35 0.18 1.21 1.36
C ARG A 35 1.16 0.22 2.00
N GLU A 36 0.65 -0.90 2.48
CA GLU A 36 1.45 -2.01 3.00
C GLU A 36 1.05 -3.35 2.36
N PRO A 37 2.01 -4.28 2.14
CA PRO A 37 3.45 -4.01 2.10
C PRO A 37 3.78 -3.05 0.94
N GLY A 38 4.70 -2.10 1.17
CA GLY A 38 5.03 -1.02 0.24
C GLY A 38 5.28 0.32 0.94
N GLY A 39 5.20 1.42 0.18
CA GLY A 39 5.16 2.78 0.74
C GLY A 39 6.51 3.38 1.14
N THR A 40 7.59 2.58 1.10
CA THR A 40 8.99 3.02 1.21
C THR A 40 9.83 2.24 0.20
N GLU A 41 11.04 2.68 -0.11
CA GLU A 41 11.94 1.95 -1.03
C GLU A 41 12.17 0.49 -0.58
N ILE A 42 12.48 0.30 0.71
CA ILE A 42 12.63 -1.03 1.32
C ILE A 42 11.30 -1.78 1.33
N GLY A 43 10.19 -1.11 1.64
CA GLY A 43 8.86 -1.72 1.67
C GLY A 43 8.39 -2.21 0.29
N GLU A 44 8.72 -1.50 -0.79
CA GLU A 44 8.43 -1.94 -2.15
C GLU A 44 9.32 -3.13 -2.56
N ALA A 45 10.59 -3.18 -2.14
CA ALA A 45 11.44 -4.35 -2.34
C ALA A 45 10.91 -5.59 -1.61
N LEU A 46 10.48 -5.42 -0.35
CA LEU A 46 9.86 -6.50 0.42
C LEU A 46 8.52 -6.95 -0.19
N ARG A 47 7.70 -6.02 -0.67
CA ARG A 47 6.46 -6.33 -1.38
C ARG A 47 6.73 -7.22 -2.60
N ALA A 48 7.74 -6.89 -3.40
CA ALA A 48 8.11 -7.69 -4.56
C ALA A 48 8.45 -9.13 -4.15
N LEU A 49 9.29 -9.30 -3.12
CA LEU A 49 9.65 -10.61 -2.58
C LEU A 49 8.43 -11.41 -2.12
N LEU A 50 7.47 -10.77 -1.43
CA LEU A 50 6.27 -11.42 -0.92
C LEU A 50 5.28 -11.84 -2.02
N LEU A 51 5.25 -11.12 -3.14
CA LEU A 51 4.31 -11.36 -4.25
C LEU A 51 4.88 -12.25 -5.35
N THR A 52 6.19 -12.52 -5.37
CA THR A 52 6.83 -13.42 -6.34
C THR A 52 6.78 -14.87 -5.83
N PRO A 53 5.99 -15.76 -6.46
CA PRO A 53 5.92 -17.16 -6.06
C PRO A 53 7.24 -17.89 -6.35
N GLY A 54 7.77 -18.63 -5.37
CA GLY A 54 8.91 -19.54 -5.58
C GLY A 54 10.31 -18.93 -5.43
N GLN A 55 10.46 -17.68 -4.97
CA GLN A 55 11.77 -17.16 -4.60
C GLN A 55 12.27 -17.82 -3.31
N THR A 56 13.28 -18.68 -3.42
CA THR A 56 14.07 -19.12 -2.27
C THR A 56 15.02 -17.98 -1.89
N ILE A 57 14.93 -17.49 -0.66
CA ILE A 57 15.95 -16.58 -0.12
C ILE A 57 17.21 -17.43 0.05
N GLY A 58 18.15 -17.30 -0.88
CA GLY A 58 19.51 -17.81 -0.69
C GLY A 58 20.14 -16.98 0.42
N ILE A 59 20.13 -17.51 1.65
CA ILE A 59 20.96 -16.96 2.72
C ILE A 59 22.36 -17.51 2.44
N ASP A 60 23.17 -16.75 1.71
CA ASP A 60 24.62 -16.96 1.75
C ASP A 60 25.05 -16.65 3.18
N THR A 61 25.44 -17.70 3.89
CA THR A 61 25.97 -17.69 5.26
C THR A 61 27.49 -17.70 5.22
#